data_AF-A0A328WVU4-F1
#
_entry.id   AF-A0A328WVU4-F1
#
_cell.length_a   1.000
_cell.length_b   1.000
_cell.length_c   1.000
_cell.angle_alpha   90.00
_cell.angle_beta   90.00
_cell.angle_gamma   90.00
#
_symmetry.space_group_name_H-M   'P 1'
#
loop_
_entity.id
_entity.type
_entity.pdbx_description
1 polymer ?
#
loop_
_entity_poly.entity_id
_entity_poly.type
_entity_poly.pdbx_seq_one_letter_code
_entity_poly.pdbx_strand_id
1 'polypeptide(L)'
;MGDFKRFTSRSVINAIQENSKESRKEFLLDYFKKEAEKTSNITNYQFWRHDNKSIELWSNEVIQQKIDYIHNNPVEEGIVF
;
A
#
# COMPACT_ATOMS: atom_id res chain seq x y z
N MET A 1 2.26 -6.41 -15.41
CA MET A 1 1.96 -5.73 -14.13
C MET A 1 0.60 -6.11 -13.54
N GLY A 2 -0.47 -6.23 -14.35
CA GLY A 2 -1.81 -6.59 -13.86
C GLY A 2 -1.88 -7.92 -13.12
N ASP A 3 -1.32 -8.99 -13.69
CA ASP A 3 -1.34 -10.33 -13.06
C ASP A 3 -0.58 -10.37 -11.74
N PHE A 4 0.57 -9.69 -11.67
CA PHE A 4 1.34 -9.54 -10.43
C PHE A 4 0.50 -8.85 -9.34
N LYS A 5 -0.13 -7.71 -9.66
CA LYS A 5 -1.00 -6.99 -8.71
C LYS A 5 -2.19 -7.85 -8.28
N ARG A 6 -2.81 -8.58 -9.22
CA ARG A 6 -3.94 -9.47 -8.93
C ARG A 6 -3.56 -10.65 -8.04
N PHE A 7 -2.43 -11.30 -8.34
CA PHE A 7 -1.91 -12.41 -7.55
C PHE A 7 -1.57 -11.95 -6.13
N THR A 8 -0.72 -10.93 -6.01
CA THR A 8 -0.27 -10.42 -4.71
C THR A 8 -1.41 -9.88 -3.87
N SER A 9 -2.38 -9.17 -4.47
CA SER A 9 -3.56 -8.70 -3.75
C SER A 9 -4.35 -9.85 -3.14
N ARG A 10 -4.56 -10.95 -3.87
CA ARG A 10 -5.26 -12.13 -3.34
C ARG A 10 -4.46 -12.79 -2.22
N SER A 11 -3.16 -12.99 -2.44
CA SER A 11 -2.29 -13.65 -1.45
C SER A 11 -2.21 -12.87 -0.13
N VAL A 12 -2.08 -11.54 -0.19
CA VAL A 12 -2.00 -10.70 1.01
C VAL A 12 -3.33 -10.67 1.76
N ILE A 13 -4.47 -10.53 1.07
CA ILE A 13 -5.78 -10.55 1.71
C ILE A 13 -6.03 -11.89 2.40
N ASN A 14 -5.72 -13.00 1.74
CA ASN A 14 -5.83 -14.34 2.35
C ASN A 14 -4.93 -14.46 3.58
N ALA A 15 -3.68 -13.99 3.51
CA ALA A 15 -2.76 -14.02 4.64
C ALA A 15 -3.28 -13.23 5.85
N ILE A 16 -3.96 -12.09 5.64
CA ILE A 16 -4.61 -11.32 6.71
C ILE A 16 -5.84 -12.07 7.25
N GLN A 17 -6.65 -12.67 6.38
CA GLN A 17 -7.86 -13.40 6.76
C GLN A 17 -7.56 -14.67 7.56
N GLU A 18 -6.50 -15.39 7.21
CA GLU A 18 -6.13 -16.66 7.82
C GLU A 18 -5.26 -16.46 9.08
N ASN A 19 -4.67 -15.28 9.26
CA ASN A 19 -3.85 -14.98 10.43
C ASN A 19 -4.70 -14.60 11.65
N SER A 20 -4.80 -15.52 12.61
CA SER A 20 -5.50 -15.29 13.90
C SER A 20 -4.75 -14.38 14.87
N LYS A 21 -3.46 -14.11 14.64
CA LYS A 21 -2.61 -13.27 15.50
C LYS A 21 -2.52 -11.81 15.05
N GLU A 22 -3.03 -11.46 13.87
CA GLU A 22 -2.98 -10.09 13.38
C GLU A 22 -4.05 -9.24 14.07
N SER A 23 -3.60 -8.45 15.05
CA SER A 23 -4.45 -7.56 15.86
C SER A 23 -5.25 -6.54 15.03
N ARG A 24 -4.77 -6.13 13.84
CA ARG A 24 -5.39 -5.11 12.98
C ARG A 24 -6.27 -5.70 11.88
N LYS A 25 -6.50 -7.02 11.89
CA LYS A 25 -7.18 -7.76 10.81
C LYS A 25 -8.50 -7.12 10.40
N GLU A 26 -9.38 -6.84 11.36
CA GLU A 26 -10.72 -6.29 11.10
C GLU A 26 -10.63 -4.91 10.45
N PHE A 27 -9.79 -4.03 11.01
CA PHE A 27 -9.54 -2.70 10.47
C PHE A 27 -9.01 -2.74 9.04
N LEU A 28 -8.01 -3.58 8.76
CA LEU A 28 -7.41 -3.70 7.43
C LEU A 28 -8.44 -4.19 6.39
N LEU A 29 -9.19 -5.24 6.72
CA LEU A 29 -10.19 -5.79 5.80
C LEU A 29 -11.33 -4.81 5.54
N ASP A 30 -11.81 -4.09 6.56
CA ASP A 30 -12.82 -3.04 6.40
C ASP A 30 -12.30 -1.90 5.51
N TYR A 31 -11.06 -1.46 5.73
CA TYR A 31 -10.43 -0.42 4.91
C TYR A 31 -10.33 -0.84 3.44
N PHE A 32 -9.81 -2.04 3.15
CA PHE A 32 -9.68 -2.52 1.77
C PHE A 32 -11.04 -2.74 1.10
N LYS A 33 -12.08 -3.09 1.86
CA LYS A 33 -13.44 -3.22 1.35
C LYS A 33 -14.01 -1.85 0.97
N LYS A 34 -13.87 -0.86 1.84
CA LYS A 34 -14.27 0.54 1.55
C LYS A 34 -13.56 1.10 0.32
N GLU A 35 -12.28 0.78 0.13
CA GLU A 35 -11.55 1.19 -1.08
C GLU A 35 -12.04 0.46 -2.34
N ALA A 36 -12.44 -0.82 -2.24
CA ALA A 36 -13.04 -1.55 -3.36
C ALA A 36 -14.39 -0.95 -3.78
N GLU A 37 -15.23 -0.54 -2.82
CA GLU A 37 -16.53 0.06 -3.09
C GLU A 37 -16.44 1.38 -3.90
N LYS A 38 -15.29 2.07 -3.83
CA LYS A 38 -15.02 3.29 -4.61
C LYS A 38 -14.65 3.00 -6.06
N THR A 39 -14.35 1.75 -6.42
CA THR A 39 -13.76 1.39 -7.70
C THR A 39 -14.60 0.31 -8.40
N SER A 40 -15.20 0.65 -9.53
CA SER A 40 -16.16 -0.22 -10.24
C SER A 40 -15.62 -1.55 -10.77
N ASN A 41 -14.30 -1.70 -10.90
CA ASN A 41 -13.66 -2.91 -11.45
C ASN A 41 -13.05 -3.83 -10.37
N ILE A 42 -13.26 -3.54 -9.08
CA ILE A 42 -12.80 -4.36 -7.96
C ILE A 42 -14.01 -4.77 -7.14
N THR A 43 -14.15 -6.07 -6.87
CA THR A 43 -15.38 -6.62 -6.28
C THR A 43 -15.38 -6.71 -4.76
N ASN A 44 -14.27 -7.08 -4.14
CA ASN A 44 -14.26 -7.42 -2.71
C ASN A 44 -13.28 -6.57 -1.88
N TYR A 45 -12.01 -6.51 -2.31
CA TYR A 45 -10.95 -5.83 -1.58
C TYR A 45 -9.96 -5.19 -2.54
N GLN A 46 -9.68 -3.91 -2.34
CA GLN A 46 -8.66 -3.19 -3.10
C GLN A 46 -7.41 -3.00 -2.23
N PHE A 47 -6.38 -3.81 -2.50
CA PHE A 47 -5.09 -3.67 -1.84
C PHE A 47 -4.19 -2.66 -2.56
N TRP A 48 -4.05 -2.81 -3.89
CA TRP A 48 -3.24 -1.90 -4.70
C TRP A 48 -4.05 -0.69 -5.12
N ARG A 49 -3.46 0.49 -5.00
CA ARG A 49 -3.95 1.69 -5.66
C ARG A 49 -3.71 1.64 -7.17
N HIS A 50 -4.56 2.35 -7.90
CA HIS A 50 -4.45 2.49 -9.36
C HIS A 50 -3.38 3.50 -9.77
N ASP A 51 -3.18 4.55 -8.97
CA ASP A 51 -2.18 5.57 -9.23
C ASP A 51 -0.79 5.14 -8.73
N ASN A 52 0.22 5.41 -9.55
CA ASN A 52 1.62 5.37 -9.16
C ASN A 52 2.18 6.78 -9.38
N LYS A 53 2.48 7.50 -8.30
CA LYS A 53 3.12 8.82 -8.37
C LYS A 53 4.60 8.67 -8.72
N SER A 54 4.92 8.24 -9.94
CA SER A 54 6.29 8.08 -10.40
C SER A 54 6.96 9.45 -10.52
N ILE A 55 8.09 9.62 -9.84
CA ILE A 55 8.94 10.81 -9.94
C ILE A 55 10.23 10.37 -10.61
N GLU A 56 10.62 11.07 -11.67
CA GLU A 56 11.88 10.84 -12.36
C GLU A 56 13.06 11.22 -11.45
N LEU A 57 14.15 10.47 -11.56
CA LEU A 57 15.38 10.72 -10.82
C LEU A 57 16.48 11.06 -11.83
N TRP A 58 16.70 12.35 -12.08
CA TRP A 58 17.57 12.84 -13.16
C TRP A 58 18.95 13.33 -12.69
N SER A 59 19.18 13.44 -11.38
CA SER A 59 20.48 13.83 -10.83
C SER A 59 20.71 13.20 -9.47
N ASN A 60 21.99 13.11 -9.05
CA ASN A 60 22.35 12.61 -7.73
C ASN A 60 21.74 13.46 -6.60
N GLU A 61 21.62 14.77 -6.81
CA GLU A 61 20.98 15.67 -5.85
C GLU A 61 19.50 15.31 -5.64
N VAL A 62 18.77 15.04 -6.73
CA VAL A 62 17.35 14.67 -6.68
C VAL A 62 17.16 13.28 -6.08
N ILE A 63 18.07 12.34 -6.39
CA ILE A 63 18.09 11.02 -5.77
C ILE A 63 18.28 11.16 -4.25
N GLN A 64 19.27 11.94 -3.82
CA GLN A 64 19.54 12.15 -2.39
C GLN A 64 18.33 12.78 -1.69
N GLN A 65 17.71 13.80 -2.30
CA GLN A 65 16.49 14.41 -1.77
C GLN A 65 15.37 13.38 -1.55
N LYS A 66 15.16 12.44 -2.49
CA LYS A 66 14.11 11.42 -2.33
C LYS A 66 14.46 10.36 -1.30
N ILE A 67 15.75 10.00 -1.17
CA ILE A 67 16.21 9.13 -0.08
C ILE A 67 15.92 9.77 1.27
N ASP A 68 16.30 11.04 1.45
CA ASP A 68 16.08 11.77 2.69
C ASP A 68 14.59 11.89 3.00
N TYR A 69 13.76 12.17 1.99
CA TYR A 69 12.31 12.19 2.14
C TYR A 69 11.77 10.84 2.63
N ILE A 70 12.17 9.71 2.01
CA ILE A 70 11.69 8.38 2.40
C ILE A 70 12.11 8.03 3.83
N HIS A 71 13.35 8.36 4.22
CA HIS A 71 13.86 8.08 5.56
C HIS A 71 13.19 8.93 6.64
N ASN A 72 12.91 10.21 6.34
CA ASN A 72 12.30 11.12 7.32
C ASN A 72 10.77 11.02 7.38
N ASN A 73 10.11 10.50 6.34
CA ASN A 73 8.64 10.41 6.31
C ASN A 73 8.04 9.68 7.54
N PRO A 74 8.58 8.55 8.03
CA PRO A 74 8.07 7.93 9.25
C PRO A 74 8.19 8.79 10.50
N VAL A 75 9.20 9.66 10.58
CA VAL A 75 9.41 10.58 11.72
C VAL A 75 8.40 11.73 11.64
N GLU A 76 8.28 12.35 10.47
CA GLU A 76 7.31 13.44 10.22
C GLU A 76 5.87 12.98 10.41
N GLU A 77 5.54 11.74 10.03
CA GLU A 77 4.22 11.14 10.24
C GLU A 77 4.00 10.64 11.69
N GLY A 78 5.00 10.78 12.58
CA GLY A 78 4.91 10.39 13.99
C GLY A 78 4.80 8.87 14.20
N ILE A 79 5.25 8.07 13.24
CA ILE A 79 5.26 6.59 13.31
C ILE A 79 6.48 6.13 14.13
N VAL A 80 7.58 6.87 14.07
CA VAL A 80 8.82 6.64 14.82
C VAL A 80 9.39 7.97 15.32
N PHE A 81 10.27 7.92 16.32
CA PHE A 81 10.93 9.08 16.92
C PHE A 81 12.45 9.01 16.72
#